data_AF-A0A925N0B1-F1
#
_entry.id   AF-A0A925N0B1-F1
#
_cell.length_a   1.000
_cell.length_b   1.000
_cell.length_c   1.000
_cell.angle_alpha   90.00
_cell.angle_beta   90.00
_cell.angle_gamma   90.00
#
_symmetry.space_group_name_H-M   'P 1'
#
loop_
_entity.id
_entity.type
_entity.pdbx_description
1 polymer ?
#
loop_
_entity_poly.entity_id
_entity_poly.type
_entity_poly.pdbx_seq_one_letter_code
_entity_poly.pdbx_strand_id
1 'polypeptide(L)' 'MAKIDDLRTRTDDQLSAQLGELKREAFNLRFQAATNQLEKPARVREVRRDIARIMTLQNQRAVEAAAKESA' A
#
# COMPACT_ATOMS: atom_id res chain seq x y z
N MET A 1 -6.06 -6.42 6.74
CA MET A 1 -6.47 -5.87 5.42
C MET A 1 -7.12 -4.51 5.61
N ALA A 2 -6.56 -3.44 5.03
CA ALA A 2 -7.14 -2.10 5.14
C ALA A 2 -8.40 -1.96 4.24
N LYS A 3 -9.48 -1.40 4.78
CA LYS A 3 -10.68 -1.07 3.99
C LYS A 3 -10.37 0.14 3.11
N ILE A 4 -10.93 0.15 1.89
CA ILE A 4 -10.69 1.22 0.92
C ILE A 4 -11.18 2.57 1.45
N ASP A 5 -12.29 2.59 2.18
CA ASP A 5 -12.85 3.83 2.72
C ASP A 5 -11.88 4.50 3.71
N ASP A 6 -11.22 3.72 4.56
CA ASP A 6 -10.20 4.22 5.50
C ASP A 6 -8.95 4.77 4.80
N LEU A 7 -8.67 4.34 3.56
CA LEU A 7 -7.56 4.86 2.76
C LEU A 7 -7.94 6.18 2.09
N ARG A 8 -9.20 6.33 1.67
CA ARG A 8 -9.71 7.54 1.02
C ARG A 8 -9.74 8.75 1.96
N THR A 9 -9.94 8.53 3.25
CA THR A 9 -9.95 9.60 4.27
C THR A 9 -8.54 10.10 4.65
N ARG A 10 -7.48 9.40 4.23
CA ARG A 10 -6.09 9.77 4.55
C ARG A 10 -5.56 10.83 3.58
N THR A 11 -4.62 11.64 4.07
CA THR A 11 -3.86 12.57 3.24
C THR A 11 -2.82 11.85 2.38
N ASP A 12 -2.31 12.49 1.34
CA ASP A 12 -1.29 11.89 0.46
C ASP A 12 0.02 11.58 1.21
N ASP A 13 0.39 12.41 2.18
CA ASP A 13 1.55 12.18 3.05
C ASP A 13 1.35 10.95 3.94
N GLN A 14 0.16 10.81 4.54
CA GLN A 14 -0.19 9.65 5.36
C GLN A 14 -0.19 8.35 4.54
N LEU A 15 -0.70 8.40 3.30
CA LEU A 15 -0.65 7.27 2.38
C LEU A 15 0.78 6.92 1.99
N SER A 16 1.64 7.91 1.77
CA SER A 16 3.06 7.72 1.43
C SER A 16 3.86 7.13 2.58
N ALA A 17 3.61 7.60 3.82
CA ALA A 17 4.21 7.03 5.03
C ALA A 17 3.82 5.55 5.21
N GLN A 18 2.51 5.26 5.14
CA GLN A 18 1.99 3.89 5.25
C GLN A 18 2.52 2.98 4.13
N LEU A 19 2.66 3.49 2.91
CA LEU A 19 3.25 2.75 1.80
C LEU A 19 4.72 2.37 2.10
N GLY A 20 5.49 3.28 2.69
CA GLY A 20 6.86 3.03 3.11
C GLY A 20 6.96 1.93 4.16
N GLU A 21 6.09 1.96 5.18
CA GLU A 21 6.01 0.94 6.21
C GLU A 21 5.66 -0.44 5.63
N LEU A 22 4.63 -0.51 4.78
CA LEU A 22 4.21 -1.76 4.15
C LEU A 22 5.29 -2.35 3.23
N LYS A 23 6.06 -1.50 2.52
CA LYS A 23 7.19 -1.96 1.69
C LYS A 23 8.31 -2.54 2.55
N ARG A 24 8.61 -1.94 3.70
CA ARG A 24 9.58 -2.47 4.66
C ARG A 24 9.11 -3.81 5.24
N GLU A 25 7.84 -3.91 5.59
CA GLU A 25 7.23 -5.16 6.05
C GLU A 25 7.32 -6.25 4.97
N ALA A 26 6.98 -5.93 3.71
CA ALA A 26 7.07 -6.87 2.60
C ALA A 26 8.50 -7.38 2.38
N PHE A 27 9.52 -6.52 2.53
CA PHE A 27 10.92 -6.91 2.47
C PHE A 27 11.28 -7.89 3.59
N ASN A 28 10.89 -7.60 4.83
CA ASN A 28 11.13 -8.49 5.96
C ASN A 28 10.42 -9.84 5.80
N LEU A 29 9.18 -9.85 5.34
CA LEU A 29 8.42 -11.08 5.07
C LEU A 29 9.08 -11.92 3.97
N ARG A 30 9.69 -11.29 2.96
CA ARG A 30 10.45 -12.00 1.93
C ARG A 30 11.70 -12.67 2.51
N PHE A 31 12.39 -12.00 3.43
CA PHE A 31 13.53 -12.58 4.13
C PHE A 31 13.12 -13.78 5.01
N GLN A 32 12.05 -13.62 5.80
CA GLN A 32 11.49 -14.71 6.62
C GLN A 32 11.04 -15.91 5.78
N ALA A 33 10.45 -15.66 4.60
CA ALA A 33 10.07 -16.73 3.69
C ALA A 33 11.30 -17.49 3.16
N ALA A 34 12.40 -16.79 2.86
CA ALA A 34 13.64 -17.40 2.39
C ALA A 34 14.34 -18.23 3.47
N THR A 35 14.22 -17.84 4.75
CA THR A 35 14.80 -18.57 5.89
C THR A 35 13.86 -19.65 6.47
N ASN A 36 12.69 -19.87 5.86
CA ASN A 36 11.64 -20.76 6.38
C ASN A 36 11.14 -20.40 7.80
N GLN A 37 11.23 -19.13 8.19
CA GLN A 37 10.78 -18.61 9.50
C GLN A 37 9.46 -17.82 9.39
N LEU A 38 8.73 -17.99 8.30
CA LEU A 38 7.50 -17.25 8.06
C LEU A 38 6.32 -17.87 8.82
N GLU A 39 5.96 -17.27 9.94
CA GLU A 39 4.85 -17.74 10.78
C GLU A 39 3.46 -17.43 10.20
N LYS A 40 3.32 -16.33 9.43
CA LYS A 40 2.02 -15.85 8.91
C LYS A 40 2.02 -15.69 7.39
N PRO A 41 1.94 -16.78 6.61
CA PRO A 41 1.96 -16.71 5.14
C PRO A 41 0.84 -15.85 4.53
N ALA A 42 -0.35 -15.82 5.16
CA ALA A 42 -1.46 -14.98 4.73
C ALA A 42 -1.10 -13.48 4.70
N ARG A 43 -0.21 -13.04 5.62
CA ARG A 43 0.21 -11.65 5.75
C ARG A 43 0.92 -11.14 4.50
N VAL A 44 1.69 -12.00 3.81
CA VAL A 44 2.36 -11.64 2.54
C VAL A 44 1.35 -11.17 1.50
N ARG A 45 0.24 -11.90 1.35
CA ARG A 45 -0.83 -11.57 0.40
C ARG A 45 -1.56 -10.28 0.81
N GLU A 46 -1.77 -10.08 2.12
CA GLU A 46 -2.41 -8.87 2.64
C GLU A 46 -1.56 -7.64 2.39
N VAL A 47 -0.28 -7.65 2.77
CA VAL A 47 0.65 -6.53 2.58
C VAL A 47 0.75 -6.17 1.10
N ARG A 48 0.88 -7.17 0.21
CA ARG A 48 0.89 -6.92 -1.24
C ARG A 48 -0.38 -6.23 -1.74
N ARG A 49 -1.55 -6.64 -1.23
CA ARG A 49 -2.84 -6.04 -1.60
C ARG A 49 -2.98 -4.62 -1.04
N ASP A 50 -2.56 -4.40 0.20
CA ASP A 50 -2.64 -3.09 0.84
C ASP A 50 -1.71 -2.08 0.11
N ILE A 51 -0.49 -2.49 -0.28
CA ILE A 51 0.40 -1.71 -1.16
C ILE A 51 -0.29 -1.35 -2.47
N ALA A 52 -0.86 -2.35 -3.17
CA ALA A 52 -1.52 -2.13 -4.45
C ALA A 52 -2.68 -1.13 -4.34
N ARG A 53 -3.52 -1.24 -3.30
CA ARG A 53 -4.63 -0.30 -3.09
C ARG A 53 -4.16 1.14 -2.87
N ILE A 54 -3.12 1.34 -2.07
CA ILE A 54 -2.57 2.68 -1.84
C ILE A 54 -2.04 3.27 -3.15
N MET A 55 -1.26 2.49 -3.92
CA MET A 55 -0.74 2.95 -5.21
C MET A 55 -1.86 3.27 -6.20
N THR A 56 -2.93 2.45 -6.26
CA THR A 56 -4.09 2.74 -7.10
C THR A 56 -4.77 4.04 -6.69
N LEU A 57 -4.99 4.27 -5.39
CA LEU A 57 -5.61 5.50 -4.90
C LEU A 57 -4.77 6.74 -5.20
N GLN A 58 -3.44 6.67 -5.00
CA GLN A 58 -2.53 7.76 -5.37
C GLN A 58 -2.58 8.06 -6.86
N ASN A 59 -2.62 7.03 -7.70
CA ASN A 59 -2.75 7.21 -9.15
C ASN A 59 -4.11 7.82 -9.53
N GLN A 60 -5.20 7.39 -8.90
CA GLN A 60 -6.53 7.99 -9.11
C GLN A 60 -6.52 9.49 -8.78
N ARG A 61 -5.95 9.87 -7.63
CA ARG A 61 -5.81 11.28 -7.24
C ARG A 61 -4.97 12.09 -8.22
N ALA A 62 -3.87 11.51 -8.71
CA ALA A 62 -3.00 12.17 -9.70
C ALA A 62 -3.72 12.39 -11.05
N VAL A 63 -4.47 11.39 -11.53
CA VAL A 63 -5.27 11.51 -12.76
C VAL A 63 -6.39 12.54 -12.61
N GLU A 64 -7.08 12.56 -11.46
CA GLU A 64 -8.11 13.57 -11.17
C GLU A 64 -7.54 14.98 -11.08
N ALA A 65 -6.36 15.15 -10.47
CA ALA A 65 -5.67 16.44 -10.42
C ALA A 65 -5.27 16.93 -11.81
N ALA A 66 -4.68 16.06 -12.64
CA ALA A 66 -4.31 16.39 -14.01
C ALA A 66 -5.53 16.76 -14.88
N ALA A 67 -6.65 16.04 -14.72
CA ALA A 67 -7.88 16.35 -15.45
C ALA A 67 -8.47 17.73 -15.09
N LYS A 68 -8.34 18.16 -13.82
CA LYS A 68 -8.78 19.48 -13.36
C LYS A 68 -7.89 20.62 -13.86
N GLU A 69 -6.61 20.36 -14.11
CA GLU A 69 -5.67 21.37 -14.62
C GLU A 69 -5.84 21.61 -16.13
N SER A 70 -6.37 20.63 -16.86
CA SER A 70 -6.66 20.71 -18.31
C SER A 70 -8.06 21.23 -18.69
N ALA A 71 -8.90 21.56 -17.70
CA ALA A 71 -10.28 22.02 -17.88
C ALA A 71 -10.45 23.48 -17.44
#